data_AF-A0A7R9G618-F1
#
_entry.id   AF-A0A7R9G618-F1
#
_cell.length_a   1.000
_cell.length_b   1.000
_cell.length_c   1.000
_cell.angle_alpha   90.00
_cell.angle_beta   90.00
_cell.angle_gamma   90.00
#
_symmetry.space_group_name_H-M   'P 1'
#
loop_
_entity.id
_entity.type
_entity.pdbx_description
1 polymer ?
#
loop_
_entity_poly.entity_id
_entity_poly.type
_entity_poly.pdbx_seq_one_letter_code
_entity_poly.pdbx_strand_id
1 'polypeptide(L)'
;MLAHKAEDEGIVCVEGIAGGPVHIDYNCVPSVIYTDPEVAWVGRSEEDLKNDGTDYKVGKFPFAANSRAKTNGDNTEGFVKMLADKVTDRILGAHIIGPGAGELIAEACLAMEYGASCEDVARVCHAHPTCTEAFREANIAAYAGKPINF
;
A
#
# COMPACT_ATOMS: atom_id res chain seq x y z
N MET A 1 5.38 -13.40 -11.58
CA MET A 1 4.55 -13.80 -12.75
C MET A 1 3.10 -13.63 -12.32
N LEU A 2 2.44 -12.58 -12.79
CA LEU A 2 1.09 -12.18 -12.35
C LEU A 2 0.24 -11.81 -13.57
N ALA A 3 -1.08 -11.97 -13.46
CA ALA A 3 -2.00 -11.77 -14.57
C ALA A 3 -2.08 -10.30 -15.02
N HIS A 4 -2.32 -9.37 -14.09
CA HIS A 4 -2.40 -7.93 -14.37
C HIS A 4 -1.10 -7.37 -14.97
N LYS A 5 0.06 -7.88 -14.52
CA LYS A 5 1.36 -7.55 -15.13
C LYS A 5 1.43 -7.94 -16.62
N ALA A 6 0.88 -9.10 -16.98
CA ALA A 6 0.85 -9.54 -18.38
C ALA A 6 -0.19 -8.78 -19.21
N GLU A 7 -1.30 -8.39 -18.59
CA GLU A 7 -2.32 -7.53 -19.21
C GLU A 7 -1.75 -6.17 -19.60
N ASP A 8 -1.12 -5.48 -18.64
CA ASP A 8 -0.51 -4.17 -18.87
C ASP A 8 0.61 -4.24 -19.91
N GLU A 9 1.48 -5.25 -19.82
CA GLU A 9 2.52 -5.48 -20.84
C GLU A 9 1.94 -5.71 -22.24
N GLY A 10 0.79 -6.38 -22.34
CA GLY A 10 0.07 -6.57 -23.59
C GLY A 10 -0.44 -5.25 -24.16
N ILE A 11 -1.06 -4.41 -23.32
CA ILE A 11 -1.58 -3.09 -23.69
C ILE A 11 -0.44 -2.20 -24.19
N VAL A 12 0.60 -2.00 -23.39
CA VAL A 12 1.69 -1.07 -23.74
C VAL A 12 2.49 -1.58 -24.96
N CYS A 13 2.54 -2.90 -25.19
CA CYS A 13 3.13 -3.47 -26.40
C CYS A 13 2.34 -3.07 -27.66
N VAL A 14 1.01 -3.23 -27.66
CA VAL A 14 0.20 -2.87 -28.84
C VAL A 14 0.13 -1.36 -29.07
N GLU A 15 0.18 -0.55 -28.00
CA GLU A 15 0.32 0.91 -28.10
C GLU A 15 1.66 1.30 -28.73
N GLY A 16 2.76 0.65 -28.33
CA GLY A 16 4.08 0.85 -28.92
C GLY A 16 4.14 0.47 -30.40
N ILE A 17 3.52 -0.65 -30.79
CA ILE A 17 3.39 -1.05 -32.21
C ILE A 17 2.62 0.03 -33.02
N ALA A 18 1.63 0.67 -32.42
CA ALA A 18 0.88 1.77 -33.01
C ALA A 18 1.62 3.13 -33.01
N GLY A 19 2.83 3.19 -32.45
CA GLY A 19 3.66 4.41 -32.37
C GLY A 19 3.37 5.31 -31.16
N GLY A 20 2.61 4.81 -30.18
CA GLY A 20 2.34 5.49 -28.92
C GLY A 20 3.51 5.41 -27.91
N PRO A 21 3.49 6.24 -26.86
CA PRO A 21 4.40 6.10 -25.72
C PRO A 21 4.10 4.81 -24.94
N VAL A 22 5.12 4.21 -24.36
CA VAL A 22 5.05 2.92 -23.66
C VAL A 22 5.68 3.08 -22.28
N HIS A 23 4.94 2.73 -21.22
CA HIS A 23 5.46 2.76 -19.86
C HIS A 23 4.72 1.76 -18.97
N ILE A 24 5.47 1.06 -18.14
CA ILE A 24 4.97 0.30 -17.00
C ILE A 24 5.98 0.47 -15.85
N ASP A 25 5.52 0.84 -14.67
CA ASP A 25 6.35 0.82 -13.45
C ASP A 25 6.19 -0.52 -12.74
N TYR A 26 7.18 -1.40 -12.91
CA TYR A 26 7.19 -2.71 -12.26
C TYR A 26 7.22 -2.64 -10.73
N ASN A 27 7.67 -1.52 -10.14
CA ASN A 27 7.65 -1.32 -8.69
C ASN A 27 6.23 -1.03 -8.17
N CYS A 28 5.31 -0.61 -9.05
CA CYS A 28 3.91 -0.32 -8.73
C CYS A 28 2.96 -1.48 -9.08
N VAL A 29 3.49 -2.65 -9.48
CA VAL A 29 2.69 -3.87 -9.69
C VAL A 29 2.39 -4.55 -8.34
N PRO A 30 1.12 -4.62 -7.89
CA PRO A 30 0.80 -5.24 -6.61
C PRO A 30 0.89 -6.76 -6.67
N SER A 31 1.03 -7.38 -5.50
CA SER A 31 0.89 -8.82 -5.30
C SER A 31 -0.14 -9.09 -4.22
N VAL A 32 -0.95 -10.14 -4.39
CA VAL A 32 -2.02 -10.52 -3.46
C VAL A 32 -2.02 -12.04 -3.24
N ILE A 33 -2.22 -12.44 -1.98
CA ILE A 33 -2.47 -13.81 -1.54
C ILE A 33 -3.86 -13.83 -0.92
N TYR A 34 -4.78 -14.57 -1.53
CA TYR A 34 -6.20 -14.64 -1.16
C TYR A 34 -6.49 -15.68 -0.06
N THR A 35 -5.64 -15.73 0.97
CA THR A 35 -5.89 -16.49 2.20
C THR A 35 -6.86 -15.74 3.11
N ASP A 36 -7.20 -16.35 4.25
CA ASP A 36 -7.90 -15.66 5.33
C ASP A 36 -6.99 -15.67 6.59
N PRO A 37 -6.45 -14.52 7.02
CA PRO A 37 -6.56 -13.20 6.38
C PRO A 37 -5.80 -13.11 5.04
N GLU A 38 -6.23 -12.18 4.18
CA GLU A 38 -5.54 -11.87 2.92
C GLU A 38 -4.20 -11.19 3.20
N VAL A 39 -3.27 -11.30 2.24
CA VAL A 39 -2.01 -10.56 2.25
C VAL A 39 -1.85 -9.82 0.93
N ALA A 40 -1.51 -8.54 0.97
CA ALA A 40 -1.24 -7.75 -0.23
C ALA A 40 -0.07 -6.79 -0.01
N TRP A 41 0.70 -6.55 -1.06
CA TRP A 41 1.78 -5.56 -1.01
C TRP A 41 2.06 -4.95 -2.39
N VAL A 42 2.66 -3.76 -2.38
CA VAL A 42 3.21 -3.06 -3.54
C VAL A 42 4.46 -2.28 -3.12
N GLY A 43 5.41 -2.09 -4.04
CA GLY A 43 6.70 -1.47 -3.74
C GLY A 43 7.69 -2.41 -3.03
N ARG A 44 8.60 -1.80 -2.29
CA ARG A 44 9.79 -2.45 -1.73
C ARG A 44 9.54 -3.02 -0.33
N SER A 45 10.18 -4.15 -0.03
CA SER A 45 10.22 -4.69 1.33
C SER A 45 11.25 -3.98 2.21
N GLU A 46 11.21 -4.24 3.53
CA GLU A 46 12.25 -3.74 4.44
C GLU A 46 13.62 -4.36 4.16
N GLU A 47 13.63 -5.62 3.76
CA GLU A 47 14.82 -6.37 3.36
C GLU A 47 15.45 -5.73 2.12
N ASP A 48 14.65 -5.40 1.10
CA ASP A 48 15.14 -4.71 -0.10
C ASP A 48 15.76 -3.37 0.26
N LEU A 49 15.08 -2.57 1.10
CA LEU A 49 15.55 -1.25 1.51
C LEU A 49 16.85 -1.32 2.32
N LYS A 50 16.96 -2.30 3.23
CA LYS A 50 18.19 -2.54 4.00
C LYS A 50 19.34 -2.98 3.09
N ASN A 51 19.09 -3.87 2.14
CA ASN A 51 20.10 -4.37 1.21
C ASN A 51 20.67 -3.24 0.32
N ASP A 52 19.82 -2.28 -0.06
CA ASP A 52 20.23 -1.13 -0.88
C ASP A 52 20.77 0.05 -0.04
N GLY A 53 20.80 -0.08 1.29
CA GLY A 53 21.23 1.01 2.18
C GLY A 53 20.32 2.24 2.12
N THR A 54 19.05 2.07 1.77
CA THR A 54 18.06 3.15 1.73
C THR A 54 17.54 3.43 3.13
N ASP A 55 17.69 4.67 3.61
CA ASP A 55 17.13 5.09 4.88
C ASP A 55 15.61 5.26 4.79
N TYR A 56 14.87 4.53 5.62
CA TYR A 56 13.41 4.57 5.64
C TYR A 56 12.85 4.68 7.06
N LYS A 57 11.59 5.10 7.14
CA LYS A 57 10.77 5.10 8.35
C LYS A 57 9.56 4.18 8.17
N VAL A 58 9.02 3.70 9.28
CA VAL A 58 7.97 2.68 9.31
C VAL A 58 6.75 3.20 10.04
N GLY A 59 5.59 3.08 9.42
CA GLY A 59 4.30 3.26 10.07
C GLY A 59 3.55 1.94 10.11
N LYS A 60 2.93 1.61 11.25
CA LYS A 60 2.12 0.39 11.41
C LYS A 60 0.81 0.71 12.11
N PHE A 61 -0.27 0.06 11.69
CA PHE A 61 -1.57 0.14 12.35
C PHE A 61 -2.31 -1.20 12.30
N PRO A 62 -2.71 -1.79 13.45
CA PRO A 62 -3.37 -3.09 13.50
C PRO A 62 -4.85 -2.98 13.17
N PHE A 63 -5.41 -4.01 12.53
CA PHE A 63 -6.87 -4.07 12.30
C PHE A 63 -7.66 -4.25 13.61
N ALA A 64 -7.02 -4.77 14.67
CA ALA A 64 -7.55 -4.77 16.03
C ALA A 64 -7.83 -3.38 16.61
N ALA A 65 -7.40 -2.31 15.94
CA ALA A 65 -7.69 -0.93 16.29
C ALA A 65 -8.64 -0.23 15.30
N ASN A 66 -8.96 -0.88 14.17
CA ASN A 66 -9.85 -0.33 13.14
C ASN A 66 -11.33 -0.54 13.51
N SER A 67 -12.15 0.49 13.34
CA SER A 67 -13.57 0.46 13.72
C SER A 67 -14.38 -0.55 12.89
N ARG A 68 -14.21 -0.57 11.56
CA ARG A 68 -14.95 -1.49 10.68
C ARG A 68 -14.58 -2.95 10.96
N ALA A 69 -13.29 -3.23 11.11
CA ALA A 69 -12.78 -4.56 11.46
C ALA A 69 -13.42 -5.09 12.74
N LYS A 70 -13.49 -4.26 13.79
CA LYS A 70 -14.20 -4.60 15.04
C LYS A 70 -15.70 -4.81 14.83
N THR A 71 -16.37 -3.94 14.08
CA THR A 71 -17.80 -4.04 13.80
C THR A 71 -18.16 -5.36 13.10
N ASN A 72 -17.27 -5.87 12.26
CA ASN A 72 -17.51 -7.10 11.49
C ASN A 72 -17.35 -8.40 12.29
N GLY A 73 -16.97 -8.35 13.58
CA GLY A 73 -17.02 -9.50 14.49
C GLY A 73 -16.02 -10.61 14.18
N ASP A 74 -14.73 -10.31 14.31
CA ASP A 74 -13.53 -11.21 14.27
C ASP A 74 -12.55 -10.99 13.10
N ASN A 75 -12.84 -10.07 12.17
CA ASN A 75 -11.90 -9.68 11.11
C ASN A 75 -10.84 -8.67 11.59
N THR A 76 -10.19 -8.94 12.72
CA THR A 76 -9.23 -8.01 13.37
C THR A 76 -7.77 -8.43 13.24
N GLU A 77 -7.52 -9.58 12.62
CA GLU A 77 -6.17 -10.08 12.41
C GLU A 77 -5.37 -9.20 11.46
N GLY A 78 -4.07 -9.08 11.75
CA GLY A 78 -3.12 -8.39 10.91
C GLY A 78 -3.06 -6.87 11.10
N PHE A 79 -2.45 -6.20 10.12
CA PHE A 79 -2.08 -4.80 10.17
C PHE A 79 -1.78 -4.24 8.77
N VAL A 80 -1.77 -2.92 8.67
CA VAL A 80 -1.12 -2.18 7.57
C VAL A 80 0.26 -1.75 8.02
N LYS A 81 1.26 -1.91 7.14
CA LYS A 81 2.64 -1.43 7.29
C LYS A 81 3.05 -0.58 6.10
N MET A 82 3.40 0.67 6.37
CA MET A 82 3.93 1.64 5.40
C MET A 82 5.43 1.80 5.59
N LEU A 83 6.16 1.85 4.48
CA LEU A 83 7.57 2.21 4.42
C LEU A 83 7.70 3.51 3.63
N ALA A 84 8.34 4.50 4.23
CA ALA A 84 8.52 5.81 3.61
C ALA A 84 9.97 6.26 3.65
N ASP A 85 10.40 7.02 2.65
CA ASP A 85 11.70 7.66 2.64
C ASP A 85 11.85 8.57 3.87
N LYS A 86 12.99 8.46 4.54
CA LYS A 86 13.21 9.17 5.81
C LYS A 86 13.31 10.68 5.64
N VAL A 87 13.73 11.16 4.48
CA VAL A 87 13.97 12.57 4.18
C VAL A 87 12.78 13.20 3.47
N THR A 88 12.24 12.52 2.45
CA THR A 88 11.21 13.08 1.56
C THR A 88 9.79 12.65 1.89
N ASP A 89 9.61 11.71 2.82
CA ASP A 89 8.32 11.10 3.17
C ASP A 89 7.65 10.32 2.02
N ARG A 90 8.33 10.12 0.89
CA ARG A 90 7.79 9.40 -0.26
C ARG A 90 7.49 7.95 0.12
N ILE A 91 6.34 7.44 -0.31
CA ILE A 91 5.99 6.03 -0.09
C ILE A 91 6.96 5.14 -0.90
N LEU A 92 7.61 4.21 -0.20
CA LEU A 92 8.54 3.24 -0.78
C LEU A 92 7.94 1.83 -0.87
N GLY A 93 6.96 1.54 -0.01
CA GLY A 93 6.20 0.29 -0.06
C GLY A 93 5.05 0.26 0.93
N ALA A 94 4.02 -0.51 0.60
CA ALA A 94 2.85 -0.75 1.42
C ALA A 94 2.62 -2.25 1.54
N HIS A 95 2.36 -2.72 2.76
CA HIS A 95 2.15 -4.13 3.06
C HIS A 95 0.96 -4.27 3.98
N ILE A 96 0.02 -5.14 3.62
CA ILE A 96 -1.25 -5.31 4.30
C ILE A 96 -1.43 -6.80 4.54
N ILE A 97 -1.73 -7.17 5.78
CA ILE A 97 -2.29 -8.48 6.14
C ILE A 97 -3.57 -8.19 6.90
N GLY A 98 -4.71 -8.71 6.46
CA GLY A 98 -6.00 -8.44 7.10
C GLY A 98 -7.18 -8.37 6.14
N PRO A 99 -8.35 -7.93 6.61
CA PRO A 99 -9.58 -7.96 5.83
C PRO A 99 -9.54 -7.04 4.61
N GLY A 100 -9.77 -7.64 3.43
CA GLY A 100 -9.83 -6.93 2.16
C GLY A 100 -8.49 -6.36 1.71
N ALA A 101 -7.36 -6.95 2.14
CA ALA A 101 -6.03 -6.51 1.76
C ALA A 101 -5.88 -6.40 0.22
N GLY A 102 -6.47 -7.32 -0.53
CA GLY A 102 -6.45 -7.31 -2.00
C GLY A 102 -7.11 -6.08 -2.63
N GLU A 103 -8.15 -5.54 -1.99
CA GLU A 103 -8.82 -4.32 -2.46
C GLU A 103 -8.11 -3.06 -1.93
N LEU A 104 -7.69 -3.08 -0.66
CA LEU A 104 -7.00 -1.95 -0.02
C LEU A 104 -5.68 -1.60 -0.72
N ILE A 105 -4.98 -2.57 -1.30
CA ILE A 105 -3.68 -2.33 -1.95
C ILE A 105 -3.78 -1.45 -3.20
N ALA A 106 -4.97 -1.36 -3.82
CA ALA A 106 -5.18 -0.51 -4.99
C ALA A 106 -4.95 0.98 -4.67
N GLU A 107 -5.34 1.43 -3.48
CA GLU A 107 -5.07 2.80 -3.02
C GLU A 107 -3.57 3.07 -2.90
N ALA A 108 -2.81 2.09 -2.41
CA ALA A 108 -1.35 2.18 -2.33
C ALA A 108 -0.68 2.22 -3.71
N CYS A 109 -1.20 1.43 -4.67
CA CYS A 109 -0.71 1.45 -6.05
C CYS A 109 -0.90 2.85 -6.65
N LEU A 110 -2.10 3.42 -6.54
CA LEU A 110 -2.38 4.76 -7.04
C LEU A 110 -1.50 5.82 -6.36
N ALA A 111 -1.32 5.74 -5.04
CA ALA A 111 -0.48 6.67 -4.30
C ALA A 111 0.99 6.58 -4.76
N MET A 112 1.52 5.38 -4.97
CA MET A 112 2.90 5.18 -5.43
C MET A 112 3.12 5.64 -6.88
N GLU A 113 2.16 5.37 -7.77
CA GLU A 113 2.17 5.85 -9.17
C GLU A 113 2.21 7.38 -9.23
N TYR A 114 1.48 8.06 -8.33
CA TYR A 114 1.54 9.52 -8.20
C TYR A 114 2.80 10.05 -7.50
N GLY A 115 3.63 9.16 -6.94
CA GLY A 115 4.80 9.54 -6.14
C GLY A 115 4.44 10.19 -4.80
N ALA A 116 3.29 9.83 -4.24
CA ALA A 116 2.76 10.42 -3.01
C ALA A 116 3.68 10.22 -1.79
N SER A 117 3.56 11.14 -0.86
CA SER A 117 4.09 11.03 0.50
C SER A 117 3.11 10.32 1.44
N CYS A 118 3.60 9.84 2.59
CA CYS A 118 2.70 9.37 3.65
C CYS A 118 1.82 10.50 4.20
N GLU A 119 2.30 11.76 4.22
CA GLU A 119 1.51 12.93 4.56
C GLU A 119 0.27 13.09 3.67
N ASP A 120 0.44 12.91 2.35
CA ASP A 120 -0.63 13.06 1.38
C ASP A 120 -1.80 12.13 1.72
N VAL A 121 -1.51 10.84 1.93
CA VAL A 121 -2.52 9.83 2.28
C VAL A 121 -3.09 10.08 3.69
N ALA A 122 -2.26 10.46 4.66
CA ALA A 122 -2.69 10.76 6.02
C ALA A 122 -3.75 11.89 6.07
N ARG A 123 -3.70 12.82 5.12
CA ARG A 123 -4.62 13.96 4.99
C ARG A 123 -5.85 13.68 4.14
N VAL A 124 -5.93 12.54 3.44
CA VAL A 124 -7.14 12.11 2.74
C VAL A 124 -8.25 11.82 3.76
N CYS A 125 -9.44 12.36 3.52
CA CYS A 125 -10.62 12.09 4.32
C CYS A 125 -11.20 10.70 3.98
N HIS A 126 -10.71 9.68 4.66
CA HIS A 126 -11.21 8.32 4.53
C HIS A 126 -12.59 8.20 5.18
N ALA A 127 -13.52 7.49 4.52
CA ALA A 127 -14.87 7.31 5.05
C ALA A 127 -14.86 6.49 6.35
N HIS A 128 -15.79 6.79 7.26
CA HIS A 128 -15.91 6.11 8.54
C HIS A 128 -17.29 5.42 8.70
N PRO A 129 -17.36 4.14 9.17
CA PRO A 129 -16.24 3.22 9.38
C PRO A 129 -15.88 2.48 8.08
N THR A 130 -14.58 2.34 7.79
CA THR A 130 -14.00 1.52 6.71
C THR A 130 -12.68 0.88 7.11
N CYS A 131 -12.30 -0.24 6.46
CA CYS A 131 -10.97 -0.83 6.66
C CYS A 131 -9.85 0.08 6.10
N THR A 132 -10.15 0.93 5.10
CA THR A 132 -9.20 1.90 4.53
C THR A 132 -8.69 2.89 5.59
N GLU A 133 -9.43 3.14 6.68
CA GLU A 133 -8.91 3.97 7.79
C GLU A 133 -7.64 3.39 8.43
N ALA A 134 -7.43 2.06 8.41
CA ALA A 134 -6.18 1.46 8.86
C ALA A 134 -4.98 1.85 7.95
N PHE A 135 -5.23 1.99 6.65
CA PHE A 135 -4.24 2.47 5.69
C PHE A 135 -3.88 3.93 5.97
N ARG A 136 -4.88 4.79 6.20
CA ARG A 136 -4.67 6.17 6.64
C ARG A 136 -3.84 6.27 7.92
N GLU A 137 -4.19 5.51 8.95
CA GLU A 137 -3.52 5.57 10.27
C GLU A 137 -2.09 5.06 10.21
N ALA A 138 -1.79 4.03 9.41
CA ALA A 138 -0.42 3.58 9.19
C ALA A 138 0.42 4.65 8.47
N ASN A 139 -0.17 5.41 7.53
CA ASN A 139 0.48 6.56 6.92
C ASN A 139 0.70 7.70 7.92
N ILE A 140 -0.26 8.01 8.79
CA ILE A 140 -0.07 8.97 9.90
C ILE A 140 1.09 8.53 10.80
N ALA A 141 1.17 7.23 11.14
CA ALA A 141 2.25 6.70 11.95
C ALA A 141 3.63 6.86 11.27
N ALA A 142 3.73 6.64 9.96
CA ALA A 142 4.98 6.84 9.22
C ALA A 142 5.36 8.34 9.11
N TYR A 143 4.38 9.18 8.80
CA TYR A 143 4.58 10.62 8.60
C TYR A 143 4.87 11.36 9.92
N ALA A 144 3.95 11.26 10.89
CA ALA A 144 3.93 12.03 12.13
C ALA A 144 4.39 11.25 13.38
N GLY A 145 4.69 9.96 13.23
CA GLY A 145 5.22 9.10 14.30
C GLY A 145 4.16 8.49 15.23
N LYS A 146 2.90 8.95 15.21
CA LYS A 146 1.82 8.42 16.06
C LYS A 146 0.46 8.42 15.35
N PRO A 147 -0.22 7.27 15.23
CA PRO A 147 -1.62 7.20 14.79
C PRO A 147 -2.57 7.74 15.87
N ILE A 148 -3.84 7.96 15.51
CA ILE A 148 -4.87 8.50 16.41
C ILE A 148 -5.57 7.39 17.20
N ASN A 149 -5.89 6.25 16.56
CA ASN A 149 -6.85 5.28 17.11
C ASN A 149 -6.29 3.89 17.43
N PHE A 150 -4.98 3.78 17.70
CA PHE A 150 -4.25 2.50 17.83
C PHE A 150 -4.59 1.68 19.09
#